data_AF-A0A836SCQ7-F1
#
_entry.id   AF-A0A836SCQ7-F1
#
_cell.length_a   1.000
_cell.length_b   1.000
_cell.length_c   1.000
_cell.angle_alpha   90.00
_cell.angle_beta   90.00
_cell.angle_gamma   90.00
#
_symmetry.space_group_name_H-M   'P 1'
#
loop_
_entity.id
_entity.type
_entity.pdbx_description
1 polymer ?
#
loop_
_entity_poly.entity_id
_entity_poly.type
_entity_poly.pdbx_seq_one_letter_code
_entity_poly.pdbx_strand_id
1 'polypeptide(L)'
;MNIIPTAREMSSYLASLSNLLCEKELIYPDSKSSLDHASAKLIKLGASRSWKYTIEASAPINFVPAPDKKLEEIELLVYIDVAVEPPKRNDLPPFKKLDTKIEIFDLAGHLQSRWHIDLANRKDDGSYQEGPLFHLQSGGHKPEGKREDELKISRPRWAMPPMELILTCEMIIANFYPEQWKTIRTEKRWLKLIHIAQSMCYLAYCQRMHNCFFQQQPLTPKKQSDSVLTAFWASEWDL
;
A
#
# COMPACT_ATOMS: atom_id res chain seq x y z
N MET A 1 -18.14 13.24 4.35
CA MET A 1 -18.12 11.77 4.56
C MET A 1 -16.89 11.43 5.39
N ASN A 2 -17.03 10.63 6.45
CA ASN A 2 -15.89 10.20 7.27
C ASN A 2 -15.23 8.99 6.60
N ILE A 3 -14.21 9.25 5.79
CA ILE A 3 -13.58 8.30 4.87
C ILE A 3 -12.61 7.32 5.55
N ILE A 4 -12.12 7.67 6.74
CA ILE A 4 -11.13 6.89 7.48
C ILE A 4 -11.85 5.96 8.45
N PRO A 5 -11.73 4.63 8.38
CA PRO A 5 -12.36 3.75 9.36
C PRO A 5 -11.82 4.01 10.77
N THR A 6 -12.64 3.77 11.78
CA THR A 6 -12.14 3.68 13.17
C THR A 6 -11.20 2.48 13.31
N ALA A 7 -10.38 2.46 14.36
CA ALA A 7 -9.45 1.36 14.60
C ALA A 7 -10.18 0.01 14.77
N ARG A 8 -11.33 0.00 15.45
CA ARG A 8 -12.19 -1.19 15.57
C ARG A 8 -12.76 -1.65 14.23
N GLU A 9 -13.18 -0.73 13.38
CA GLU A 9 -13.63 -1.07 12.01
C GLU A 9 -12.46 -1.64 11.19
N MET A 10 -11.30 -0.99 11.22
CA MET A 10 -10.10 -1.44 10.51
C MET A 10 -9.63 -2.81 11.00
N SER A 11 -9.68 -3.07 12.30
CA SER A 11 -9.45 -4.41 12.86
C SER A 11 -10.39 -5.46 12.26
N SER A 12 -11.68 -5.14 12.18
CA SER A 12 -12.69 -6.04 11.62
C SER A 12 -12.42 -6.30 10.13
N TYR A 13 -11.94 -5.29 9.40
CA TYR A 13 -11.55 -5.43 8.00
C TYR A 13 -10.29 -6.29 7.84
N LEU A 14 -9.27 -6.11 8.67
CA LEU A 14 -8.07 -6.98 8.66
C LEU A 14 -8.40 -8.43 9.00
N ALA A 15 -9.27 -8.66 9.99
CA ALA A 15 -9.73 -10.01 10.33
C ALA A 15 -10.52 -10.64 9.16
N SER A 16 -11.38 -9.86 8.50
CA SER A 16 -12.11 -10.34 7.32
C SER A 16 -11.19 -10.61 6.13
N LEU A 17 -10.17 -9.77 5.90
CA LEU A 17 -9.13 -10.00 4.88
C LEU A 17 -8.40 -11.31 5.18
N SER A 18 -7.90 -11.47 6.40
CA SER A 18 -7.18 -12.67 6.85
C SER A 18 -7.98 -13.94 6.62
N ASN A 19 -9.26 -13.95 7.02
CA ASN A 19 -10.13 -15.10 6.83
C ASN A 19 -10.36 -15.39 5.35
N LEU A 20 -10.61 -14.38 4.51
CA LEU A 20 -10.78 -14.59 3.07
C LEU A 20 -9.51 -15.15 2.41
N LEU A 21 -8.34 -14.62 2.74
CA LEU A 21 -7.08 -15.11 2.19
C LEU A 21 -6.81 -16.57 2.58
N CYS A 22 -7.13 -16.96 3.81
CA CYS A 22 -7.02 -18.35 4.26
C CYS A 22 -8.08 -19.27 3.63
N GLU A 23 -9.36 -18.84 3.63
CA GLU A 23 -10.50 -19.57 3.03
C GLU A 23 -10.26 -19.86 1.53
N LYS A 24 -9.50 -19.01 0.85
CA LYS A 24 -9.14 -19.12 -0.57
C LYS A 24 -7.77 -19.74 -0.82
N GLU A 25 -7.10 -20.22 0.22
CA GLU A 25 -5.78 -20.86 0.14
C GLU A 25 -4.75 -19.96 -0.56
N LEU A 26 -4.85 -18.63 -0.39
CA LEU A 26 -3.95 -17.64 -0.99
C LEU A 26 -2.71 -17.38 -0.14
N ILE A 27 -2.80 -17.64 1.16
CA ILE A 27 -1.71 -17.46 2.12
C ILE A 27 -1.53 -18.71 2.97
N TYR A 28 -0.31 -18.93 3.46
CA TYR A 28 -0.06 -19.99 4.44
C TYR A 28 -0.82 -19.73 5.75
N PRO A 29 -1.30 -20.79 6.44
CA PRO A 29 -2.00 -20.63 7.72
C PRO A 29 -1.19 -19.87 8.78
N ASP A 30 0.14 -20.01 8.79
CA ASP A 30 1.00 -19.32 9.75
C ASP A 30 1.03 -17.81 9.52
N SER A 31 0.84 -17.34 8.27
CA SER A 31 0.70 -15.93 7.91
C SER A 31 -0.52 -15.27 8.55
N LYS A 32 -1.52 -16.06 8.98
CA LYS A 32 -2.72 -15.58 9.66
C LYS A 32 -2.37 -14.88 10.98
N SER A 33 -1.37 -15.40 11.70
CA SER A 33 -0.96 -14.88 13.01
C SER A 33 -0.55 -13.40 12.96
N SER A 34 0.13 -12.96 11.90
CA SER A 34 0.57 -11.58 11.72
C SER A 34 -0.60 -10.62 11.53
N LEU A 35 -1.60 -11.02 10.74
CA LEU A 35 -2.83 -10.24 10.52
C LEU A 35 -3.68 -10.18 11.80
N ASP A 36 -3.80 -11.30 12.51
CA ASP A 36 -4.52 -11.38 13.77
C ASP A 36 -3.88 -10.51 14.84
N HIS A 37 -2.55 -10.47 14.92
CA HIS A 37 -1.81 -9.61 15.85
C HIS A 37 -2.01 -8.12 15.54
N ALA A 38 -1.94 -7.73 14.26
CA ALA A 38 -2.25 -6.38 13.83
C ALA A 38 -3.69 -5.99 14.18
N SER A 39 -4.64 -6.89 13.92
CA SER A 39 -6.05 -6.71 14.29
C SER A 39 -6.23 -6.54 15.80
N ALA A 40 -5.61 -7.39 16.62
CA ALA A 40 -5.70 -7.33 18.08
C ALA A 40 -5.14 -6.01 18.66
N LYS A 41 -4.08 -5.46 18.06
CA LYS A 41 -3.57 -4.12 18.42
C LYS A 41 -4.59 -3.02 18.11
N LEU A 42 -5.23 -3.07 16.94
CA LEU A 42 -6.23 -2.09 16.52
C LEU A 42 -7.50 -2.13 17.38
N ILE A 43 -7.96 -3.32 17.81
CA ILE A 43 -9.14 -3.45 18.70
C ILE A 43 -8.97 -2.62 19.97
N LYS A 44 -7.76 -2.60 20.55
CA LYS A 44 -7.45 -1.87 21.79
C LYS A 44 -7.58 -0.35 21.65
N LEU A 45 -7.51 0.18 20.43
CA LEU A 45 -7.67 1.61 20.13
C LEU A 45 -9.15 2.02 19.97
N GLY A 46 -10.08 1.07 19.96
CA GLY A 46 -11.53 1.34 19.99
C GLY A 46 -12.03 2.17 18.81
N ALA A 47 -12.78 3.23 19.12
CA ALA A 47 -13.41 4.10 18.12
C ALA A 47 -12.49 5.19 17.56
N SER A 48 -11.19 5.19 17.88
CA SER A 48 -10.24 6.18 17.36
C SER A 48 -10.14 6.11 15.84
N ARG A 49 -10.12 7.27 15.16
CA ARG A 49 -9.81 7.38 13.71
C ARG A 49 -8.34 7.64 13.42
N SER A 50 -7.54 7.83 14.47
CA SER A 50 -6.08 7.79 14.38
C SER A 50 -5.60 6.43 14.87
N TRP A 51 -4.92 5.69 14.00
CA TRP A 51 -4.47 4.35 14.30
C TRP A 51 -3.24 3.99 13.48
N LYS A 52 -2.52 2.97 13.95
CA LYS A 52 -1.36 2.43 13.25
C LYS A 52 -1.27 0.93 13.51
N TYR A 53 -0.68 0.21 12.56
CA TYR A 53 -0.30 -1.18 12.74
C TYR A 53 0.90 -1.50 11.86
N THR A 54 1.59 -2.58 12.22
CA THR A 54 2.77 -3.05 11.52
C THR A 54 2.67 -4.56 11.36
N ILE A 55 2.94 -5.03 10.15
CA ILE A 55 3.29 -6.40 9.84
C ILE A 55 4.79 -6.37 9.59
N GLU A 56 5.55 -7.11 10.40
CA GLU A 56 7.01 -7.04 10.42
C GLU A 56 7.61 -7.94 9.34
N ALA A 57 8.80 -7.59 8.84
CA ALA A 57 9.54 -8.44 7.90
C ALA A 57 9.93 -9.81 8.49
N SER A 58 10.02 -9.92 9.82
CA SER A 58 10.28 -11.19 10.53
C SER A 58 9.04 -12.11 10.61
N ALA A 59 7.85 -11.58 10.33
CA ALA A 59 6.60 -12.32 10.31
C ALA A 59 5.69 -11.75 9.19
N PRO A 60 6.14 -11.84 7.92
CA PRO A 60 5.42 -11.27 6.79
C PRO A 60 4.15 -12.08 6.50
N ILE A 61 3.26 -11.52 5.68
CA ILE A 61 2.23 -12.31 5.02
C ILE A 61 2.91 -13.09 3.90
N ASN A 62 3.04 -14.38 4.09
CA ASN A 62 3.54 -15.30 3.07
C ASN A 62 2.37 -15.84 2.24
N PHE A 63 2.35 -15.50 0.96
CA PHE A 63 1.42 -16.07 0.00
C PHE A 63 1.89 -17.46 -0.45
N VAL A 64 0.95 -18.34 -0.80
CA VAL A 64 1.31 -19.66 -1.36
C VAL A 64 2.04 -19.48 -2.71
N PRO A 65 2.88 -20.42 -3.16
CA PRO A 65 3.59 -20.30 -4.43
C PRO A 65 2.67 -19.93 -5.60
N ALA A 66 3.08 -18.94 -6.39
CA ALA A 66 2.41 -18.50 -7.60
C ALA A 66 3.17 -19.01 -8.84
N PRO A 67 2.47 -19.41 -9.91
CA PRO A 67 3.14 -19.85 -11.13
C PRO A 67 3.88 -18.70 -11.82
N ASP A 68 5.11 -18.97 -12.27
CA ASP A 68 5.91 -18.06 -13.08
C ASP A 68 6.43 -18.75 -14.35
N LYS A 69 6.54 -18.01 -15.45
CA LYS A 69 6.95 -18.58 -16.75
C LYS A 69 8.41 -18.97 -16.84
N LYS A 70 9.28 -18.33 -16.05
CA LYS A 70 10.74 -18.52 -16.11
C LYS A 70 11.25 -19.34 -14.94
N LEU A 71 10.65 -19.16 -13.77
CA LEU A 71 11.08 -19.77 -12.51
C LEU A 71 10.19 -20.95 -12.09
N GLU A 72 9.19 -21.30 -12.90
CA GLU A 72 8.12 -22.27 -12.63
C GLU A 72 7.18 -21.80 -11.51
N GLU A 73 7.71 -21.47 -10.34
CA GLU A 73 6.99 -20.91 -9.20
C GLU A 73 7.81 -19.83 -8.47
N ILE A 74 7.09 -18.93 -7.81
CA ILE A 74 7.64 -17.86 -6.99
C ILE A 74 6.87 -17.72 -5.68
N GLU A 75 7.58 -17.34 -4.61
CA GLU A 75 6.99 -17.01 -3.31
C GLU A 75 6.89 -15.50 -3.13
N LEU A 76 5.79 -15.02 -2.55
CA LEU A 76 5.56 -13.61 -2.31
C LEU A 76 5.40 -13.31 -0.82
N LEU A 77 6.25 -12.42 -0.31
CA LEU A 77 6.22 -11.93 1.06
C LEU A 77 5.78 -10.47 1.09
N VAL A 78 4.79 -10.17 1.92
CA VAL A 78 4.27 -8.80 2.10
C VAL A 78 4.37 -8.37 3.55
N TYR A 79 4.88 -7.17 3.77
CA TYR A 79 4.90 -6.54 5.08
C TYR A 79 4.73 -5.04 4.95
N ILE A 80 4.18 -4.41 5.99
CA ILE A 80 3.71 -3.04 5.92
C ILE A 80 3.85 -2.36 7.29
N ASP A 81 4.24 -1.09 7.29
CA ASP A 81 4.07 -0.19 8.42
C ASP A 81 3.20 1.00 8.02
N VAL A 82 2.05 1.13 8.67
CA VAL A 82 1.04 2.13 8.31
C VAL A 82 0.55 2.89 9.54
N ALA A 83 0.44 4.20 9.38
CA ALA A 83 -0.13 5.10 10.37
C ALA A 83 -1.07 6.09 9.69
N VAL A 84 -2.28 6.19 10.22
CA VAL A 84 -3.38 6.99 9.68
C VAL A 84 -3.86 7.98 10.74
N GLU A 85 -4.21 9.18 10.29
CA GLU A 85 -4.88 10.19 11.10
C GLU A 85 -5.92 10.97 10.26
N PRO A 86 -6.95 11.56 10.89
CA PRO A 86 -7.83 12.51 10.23
C PRO A 86 -7.03 13.68 9.64
N PRO A 87 -7.11 13.94 8.32
CA PRO A 87 -6.39 15.03 7.71
C PRO A 87 -6.94 16.38 8.17
N LYS A 88 -6.09 17.40 8.19
CA LYS A 88 -6.48 18.77 8.52
C LYS A 88 -7.43 19.39 7.48
N ARG A 89 -7.40 18.88 6.24
CA ARG A 89 -8.19 19.35 5.09
C ARG A 89 -8.65 18.13 4.27
N ASN A 90 -9.85 18.19 3.69
CA ASN A 90 -10.49 17.02 3.06
C ASN A 90 -9.82 16.55 1.76
N ASP A 91 -8.98 17.39 1.14
CA ASP A 91 -8.20 17.10 -0.06
C ASP A 91 -6.79 16.54 0.25
N LEU A 92 -6.47 16.35 1.54
CA LEU A 92 -5.22 15.73 1.97
C LEU A 92 -5.44 14.24 2.27
N PRO A 93 -4.45 13.39 1.94
CA PRO A 93 -4.51 11.98 2.25
C PRO A 93 -4.36 11.76 3.76
N PRO A 94 -4.90 10.66 4.31
CA PRO A 94 -4.92 10.47 5.76
C PRO A 94 -3.66 9.77 6.31
N PHE A 95 -2.62 9.57 5.48
CA PHE A 95 -1.44 8.78 5.85
C PHE A 95 -0.36 9.66 6.51
N LYS A 96 0.00 9.31 7.75
CA LYS A 96 1.25 9.74 8.38
C LYS A 96 2.42 8.85 8.04
N LYS A 97 2.14 7.57 7.80
CA LYS A 97 3.10 6.57 7.33
C LYS A 97 2.36 5.59 6.43
N LEU A 98 2.97 5.26 5.31
CA LEU A 98 2.58 4.15 4.45
C LEU A 98 3.87 3.61 3.87
N ASP A 99 4.22 2.39 4.24
CA ASP A 99 5.51 1.82 3.90
C ASP A 99 5.31 0.32 3.69
N THR A 100 5.02 -0.06 2.45
CA THR A 100 4.60 -1.41 2.06
C THR A 100 5.66 -2.03 1.18
N LYS A 101 6.12 -3.23 1.54
CA LYS A 101 7.08 -3.99 0.75
C LYS A 101 6.47 -5.27 0.24
N ILE A 102 6.81 -5.60 -1.00
CA ILE A 102 6.54 -6.88 -1.63
C ILE A 102 7.87 -7.45 -2.06
N GLU A 103 8.25 -8.58 -1.50
CA GLU A 103 9.43 -9.34 -1.90
C GLU A 103 8.99 -10.61 -2.62
N ILE A 104 9.69 -10.91 -3.73
CA ILE A 104 9.44 -12.08 -4.56
C ILE A 104 10.70 -12.93 -4.56
N PHE A 105 10.55 -14.20 -4.21
CA PHE A 105 11.62 -15.19 -4.15
C PHE A 105 11.38 -16.32 -5.15
N ASP A 106 12.46 -16.93 -5.63
CA ASP A 106 12.36 -18.26 -6.24
C ASP A 106 12.24 -19.33 -5.14
N LEU A 107 11.92 -20.57 -5.52
CA LEU A 107 11.81 -21.69 -4.57
C LEU A 107 13.15 -22.08 -3.90
N ALA A 108 14.29 -21.57 -4.40
CA ALA A 108 15.59 -21.75 -3.77
C ALA A 108 15.85 -20.68 -2.69
N GLY A 109 14.94 -19.72 -2.51
CA GLY A 109 15.05 -18.64 -1.53
C GLY A 109 15.88 -17.45 -2.01
N HIS A 110 16.21 -17.35 -3.30
CA HIS A 110 16.90 -16.18 -3.85
C HIS A 110 15.89 -15.08 -4.16
N LEU A 111 16.21 -13.85 -3.73
CA LEU A 111 15.40 -12.68 -3.99
C LEU A 111 15.44 -12.35 -5.50
N GLN A 112 14.27 -12.38 -6.13
CA GLN A 112 14.11 -12.05 -7.55
C GLN A 112 13.67 -10.60 -7.74
N SER A 113 12.85 -10.10 -6.83
CA SER A 113 12.33 -8.74 -6.93
C SER A 113 11.90 -8.19 -5.58
N ARG A 114 12.01 -6.87 -5.45
CA ARG A 114 11.57 -6.12 -4.29
C ARG A 114 10.87 -4.86 -4.78
N TRP A 115 9.67 -4.63 -4.26
CA TRP A 115 8.84 -3.48 -4.59
C TRP A 115 8.41 -2.77 -3.34
N HIS A 116 8.32 -1.45 -3.45
CA HIS A 116 7.95 -0.51 -2.41
C HIS A 116 6.75 0.30 -2.88
N ILE A 117 5.68 0.36 -2.07
CA ILE A 117 4.50 1.20 -2.32
C ILE A 117 4.37 2.14 -1.11
N ASP A 118 5.03 3.29 -1.22
CA ASP A 118 5.41 4.08 -0.05
C ASP A 118 4.89 5.52 -0.13
N LEU A 119 4.66 6.10 1.04
CA LEU A 119 4.63 7.54 1.28
C LEU A 119 6.06 8.07 1.28
N ALA A 120 6.28 9.23 0.67
CA ALA A 120 7.56 9.88 0.63
C ALA A 120 8.10 10.15 2.04
N ASN A 121 9.34 9.74 2.29
CA ASN A 121 10.00 10.00 3.57
C ASN A 121 10.11 11.50 3.84
N ARG A 122 9.78 11.88 5.08
CA ARG A 122 10.06 13.22 5.59
C ARG A 122 11.44 13.24 6.24
N LYS A 123 12.26 14.22 5.87
CA LYS A 123 13.60 14.46 6.44
C LYS A 123 13.49 15.26 7.74
N ASP A 124 14.57 15.28 8.51
CA ASP A 124 14.65 15.98 9.80
C ASP A 124 14.41 17.50 9.67
N ASP A 125 14.77 18.09 8.53
CA ASP A 125 14.51 19.50 8.20
C ASP A 125 13.04 19.80 7.85
N GLY A 126 12.18 18.78 7.89
CA GLY A 126 10.76 18.87 7.59
C GLY A 126 10.41 18.76 6.11
N SER A 127 11.39 18.75 5.20
CA SER A 127 11.20 18.56 3.76
C SER A 127 10.95 17.08 3.41
N TYR A 128 10.32 16.83 2.26
CA TYR A 128 10.16 15.48 1.75
C TYR A 128 11.35 15.06 0.88
N GLN A 129 11.57 13.74 0.79
CA GLN A 129 12.44 13.18 -0.24
C GLN A 129 11.94 13.57 -1.63
N GLU A 130 12.87 13.72 -2.58
CA GLU A 130 12.52 14.03 -3.96
C GLU A 130 11.70 12.89 -4.60
N GLY A 131 10.58 13.27 -5.21
CA GLY A 131 9.68 12.36 -5.91
C GLY A 131 8.21 12.66 -5.66
N PRO A 132 7.32 11.85 -6.24
CA PRO A 132 5.90 11.84 -5.90
C PRO A 132 5.68 11.54 -4.41
N LEU A 133 4.62 12.11 -3.82
CA LEU A 133 4.24 11.83 -2.43
C LEU A 133 3.96 10.34 -2.21
N PHE A 134 3.16 9.74 -3.10
CA PHE A 134 2.93 8.30 -3.11
C PHE A 134 3.61 7.72 -4.34
N HIS A 135 4.39 6.67 -4.14
CA HIS A 135 5.22 6.15 -5.20
C HIS A 135 5.40 4.65 -5.15
N LEU A 136 5.57 4.08 -6.34
CA LEU A 136 6.12 2.75 -6.56
C LEU A 136 7.63 2.88 -6.81
N GLN A 137 8.41 2.05 -6.13
CA GLN A 137 9.85 1.94 -6.36
C GLN A 137 10.27 0.47 -6.41
N SER A 138 11.11 0.11 -7.38
CA SER A 138 11.75 -1.19 -7.45
C SER A 138 13.11 -1.18 -6.75
N GLY A 139 13.53 -2.32 -6.23
CA GLY A 139 14.81 -2.47 -5.53
C GLY A 139 14.76 -1.95 -4.10
N GLY A 140 15.85 -1.33 -3.65
CA GLY A 140 16.01 -0.90 -2.26
C GLY A 140 16.77 -1.92 -1.42
N HIS A 141 17.17 -1.49 -0.22
CA HIS A 141 18.00 -2.29 0.66
C HIS A 141 17.16 -3.20 1.55
N LYS A 142 17.45 -4.50 1.53
CA LYS A 142 16.94 -5.45 2.51
C LYS A 142 17.72 -5.27 3.82
N PRO A 143 17.04 -5.13 4.96
CA PRO A 143 17.71 -5.21 6.25
C PRO A 143 18.52 -6.51 6.34
N GLU A 144 19.82 -6.39 6.64
CA GLU A 144 20.74 -7.54 6.75
C GLU A 144 20.97 -8.32 5.43
N GLY A 145 20.53 -7.79 4.28
CA GLY A 145 20.75 -8.38 2.97
C GLY A 145 22.15 -8.13 2.41
N LYS A 146 22.61 -9.03 1.53
CA LYS A 146 23.84 -8.82 0.77
C LYS A 146 23.58 -7.82 -0.35
N ARG A 147 24.31 -6.70 -0.35
CA ARG A 147 24.15 -5.63 -1.36
C ARG A 147 24.42 -6.07 -2.80
N GLU A 148 25.16 -7.15 -2.99
CA GLU A 148 25.46 -7.72 -4.32
C GLU A 148 24.24 -8.37 -4.99
N ASP A 149 23.27 -8.81 -4.19
CA ASP A 149 22.03 -9.45 -4.66
C ASP A 149 20.91 -8.41 -4.93
N GLU A 150 21.16 -7.13 -4.68
CA GLU A 150 20.16 -6.06 -4.77
C GLU A 150 20.30 -5.24 -6.05
N LEU A 151 19.17 -4.74 -6.56
CA LEU A 151 19.18 -3.74 -7.62
C LEU A 151 19.92 -2.48 -7.13
N LYS A 152 21.03 -2.17 -7.78
CA LYS A 152 21.89 -1.01 -7.45
C LYS A 152 21.19 0.35 -7.64
N ILE A 153 20.05 0.36 -8.31
CA ILE A 153 19.33 1.57 -8.68
C ILE A 153 18.04 1.64 -7.85
N SER A 154 17.90 2.72 -7.07
CA SER A 154 16.72 3.00 -6.25
C SER A 154 15.75 4.02 -6.89
N ARG A 155 15.95 4.36 -8.16
CA ARG A 155 15.16 5.35 -8.91
C ARG A 155 14.94 4.86 -10.34
N PRO A 156 13.84 5.21 -11.00
CA PRO A 156 12.84 6.23 -10.64
C PRO A 156 11.85 5.82 -9.55
N ARG A 157 11.14 6.82 -8.98
CA ARG A 157 9.95 6.67 -8.16
C ARG A 157 8.73 7.03 -8.99
N TRP A 158 7.88 6.07 -9.27
CA TRP A 158 6.75 6.26 -10.18
C TRP A 158 5.56 6.73 -9.37
N ALA A 159 4.93 7.82 -9.80
CA ALA A 159 3.72 8.31 -9.14
C ALA A 159 2.65 7.21 -9.21
N MET A 160 2.19 6.75 -8.06
CA MET A 160 1.20 5.68 -7.95
C MET A 160 0.18 6.05 -6.87
N PRO A 161 -1.12 5.77 -7.04
CA PRO A 161 -2.07 5.88 -5.96
C PRO A 161 -1.59 5.10 -4.72
N PRO A 162 -1.82 5.62 -3.49
CA PRO A 162 -1.46 4.87 -2.28
C PRO A 162 -2.21 3.54 -2.23
N MET A 163 -1.54 2.49 -1.78
CA MET A 163 -2.18 1.21 -1.49
C MET A 163 -1.80 0.78 -0.10
N GLU A 164 -2.77 0.74 0.82
CA GLU A 164 -2.57 0.00 2.05
C GLU A 164 -2.67 -1.52 1.78
N LEU A 165 -2.61 -2.31 2.84
CA LEU A 165 -2.56 -3.77 2.76
C LEU A 165 -3.69 -4.43 1.96
N ILE A 166 -4.95 -4.06 2.14
CA ILE A 166 -6.10 -4.62 1.42
C ILE A 166 -5.94 -4.40 -0.10
N LEU A 167 -5.62 -3.18 -0.54
CA LEU A 167 -5.38 -2.89 -1.96
C LEU A 167 -4.09 -3.53 -2.48
N THR A 168 -3.08 -3.67 -1.64
CA THR A 168 -1.85 -4.40 -1.97
C THR A 168 -2.17 -5.88 -2.22
N CYS A 169 -2.98 -6.51 -1.38
CA CYS A 169 -3.46 -7.87 -1.58
C CYS A 169 -4.31 -7.98 -2.85
N GLU A 170 -5.16 -7.00 -3.17
CA GLU A 170 -5.92 -6.97 -4.42
C GLU A 170 -4.99 -7.00 -5.64
N MET A 171 -3.98 -6.14 -5.65
CA MET A 171 -2.99 -6.10 -6.72
C MET A 171 -2.26 -7.45 -6.84
N ILE A 172 -1.83 -8.05 -5.73
CA ILE A 172 -1.13 -9.35 -5.74
C ILE A 172 -2.04 -10.44 -6.31
N ILE A 173 -3.26 -10.57 -5.80
CA ILE A 173 -4.18 -11.61 -6.24
C ILE A 173 -4.50 -11.47 -7.74
N ALA A 174 -4.77 -10.25 -8.20
CA ALA A 174 -5.10 -9.99 -9.59
C ALA A 174 -3.96 -10.32 -10.57
N ASN A 175 -2.70 -10.20 -10.15
CA ASN A 175 -1.53 -10.40 -11.02
C ASN A 175 -0.89 -11.79 -10.90
N PHE A 176 -0.89 -12.39 -9.71
CA PHE A 176 -0.20 -13.65 -9.43
C PHE A 176 -1.12 -14.86 -9.30
N TYR A 177 -2.41 -14.66 -9.03
CA TYR A 177 -3.39 -15.73 -8.79
C TYR A 177 -4.62 -15.56 -9.70
N PRO A 178 -4.47 -15.62 -11.03
CA PRO A 178 -5.54 -15.26 -11.97
C PRO A 178 -6.80 -16.14 -11.86
N GLU A 179 -6.66 -17.42 -11.47
CA GLU A 179 -7.81 -18.31 -11.28
C GLU A 179 -8.60 -17.94 -10.03
N GLN A 180 -7.92 -17.73 -8.90
CA GLN A 180 -8.53 -17.27 -7.66
C GLN A 180 -9.14 -15.88 -7.85
N TRP A 181 -8.47 -14.99 -8.59
CA TRP A 181 -8.96 -13.64 -8.90
C TRP A 181 -10.33 -13.66 -9.61
N LYS A 182 -10.54 -14.56 -10.57
CA LYS A 182 -11.84 -14.68 -11.27
C LYS A 182 -13.01 -14.85 -10.30
N THR A 183 -12.78 -15.56 -9.19
CA THR A 183 -13.80 -15.82 -8.17
C THR A 183 -13.91 -14.66 -7.18
N ILE A 184 -12.81 -14.34 -6.49
CA ILE A 184 -12.81 -13.42 -5.34
C ILE A 184 -13.22 -11.99 -5.73
N ARG A 185 -12.91 -11.54 -6.95
CA ARG A 185 -13.22 -10.17 -7.42
C ARG A 185 -14.71 -9.84 -7.47
N THR A 186 -15.57 -10.85 -7.40
CA THR A 186 -17.03 -10.69 -7.41
C THR A 186 -17.67 -10.95 -6.04
N GLU A 187 -16.88 -11.35 -5.04
CA GLU A 187 -17.41 -11.67 -3.72
C GLU A 187 -17.77 -10.41 -2.94
N LYS A 188 -18.97 -10.40 -2.36
CA LYS A 188 -19.48 -9.25 -1.60
C LYS A 188 -18.57 -8.87 -0.42
N ARG A 189 -18.02 -9.86 0.29
CA ARG A 189 -17.08 -9.63 1.42
C ARG A 189 -15.81 -8.96 0.92
N TRP A 190 -15.24 -9.44 -0.18
CA TRP A 190 -14.06 -8.86 -0.82
C TRP A 190 -14.32 -7.42 -1.29
N LEU A 191 -15.35 -7.21 -2.11
CA LEU A 191 -15.72 -5.89 -2.64
C LEU A 191 -15.94 -4.85 -1.53
N LYS A 192 -16.52 -5.24 -0.40
CA LYS A 192 -16.67 -4.36 0.76
C LYS A 192 -15.32 -3.87 1.30
N LEU A 193 -14.34 -4.76 1.41
CA LEU A 193 -12.98 -4.39 1.83
C LEU A 193 -12.35 -3.42 0.83
N ILE A 194 -12.45 -3.74 -0.47
CA ILE A 194 -11.92 -2.90 -1.55
C ILE A 194 -12.53 -1.51 -1.52
N HIS A 195 -13.86 -1.38 -1.39
CA HIS A 195 -14.52 -0.07 -1.41
C HIS A 195 -14.09 0.82 -0.24
N ILE A 196 -13.91 0.24 0.95
CA ILE A 196 -13.40 0.98 2.11
C ILE A 196 -11.97 1.43 1.87
N ALA A 197 -11.10 0.52 1.41
CA ALA A 197 -9.70 0.82 1.19
C ALA A 197 -9.49 1.83 0.06
N GLN A 198 -10.23 1.72 -1.05
CA GLN A 198 -10.26 2.70 -2.15
C GLN A 198 -10.73 4.07 -1.67
N SER A 199 -11.77 4.13 -0.83
CA SER A 199 -12.24 5.40 -0.28
C SER A 199 -11.13 6.09 0.52
N MET A 200 -10.46 5.34 1.40
CA MET A 200 -9.36 5.86 2.22
C MET A 200 -8.12 6.25 1.41
N CYS A 201 -7.74 5.44 0.43
CA CYS A 201 -6.52 5.62 -0.33
C CYS A 201 -6.68 6.60 -1.49
N TYR A 202 -7.71 6.40 -2.32
CA TYR A 202 -7.77 7.01 -3.63
C TYR A 202 -8.49 8.35 -3.65
N LEU A 203 -9.33 8.68 -2.67
CA LEU A 203 -10.16 9.88 -2.78
C LEU A 203 -9.35 11.18 -2.95
N ALA A 204 -8.42 11.45 -2.03
CA ALA A 204 -7.57 12.65 -2.12
C ALA A 204 -6.67 12.63 -3.37
N TYR A 205 -6.13 11.46 -3.72
CA TYR A 205 -5.29 11.29 -4.90
C TYR A 205 -6.05 11.57 -6.21
N CYS A 206 -7.23 10.97 -6.38
CA CYS A 206 -8.10 11.16 -7.53
C CYS A 206 -8.67 12.58 -7.59
N GLN A 207 -9.03 13.18 -6.45
CA GLN A 207 -9.47 14.58 -6.41
C GLN A 207 -8.36 15.51 -6.89
N ARG A 208 -7.12 15.28 -6.46
CA ARG A 208 -5.97 16.07 -6.90
C ARG A 208 -5.72 15.91 -8.40
N MET A 209 -5.77 14.68 -8.91
CA MET A 209 -5.70 14.40 -10.36
C MET A 209 -6.80 15.15 -11.12
N HIS A 210 -8.05 15.06 -10.63
CA HIS A 210 -9.21 15.70 -11.23
C HIS A 210 -9.05 17.22 -11.28
N ASN A 211 -8.58 17.84 -10.20
CA ASN A 211 -8.37 19.29 -10.15
C ASN A 211 -7.34 19.75 -11.19
N CYS A 212 -6.27 18.98 -11.41
CA CYS A 212 -5.27 19.28 -12.45
C CYS A 212 -5.87 19.31 -13.86
N PHE A 213 -6.81 18.40 -14.14
CA PHE A 213 -7.44 18.29 -15.47
C PHE A 213 -8.59 19.28 -15.67
N PHE A 214 -9.41 19.54 -14.64
CA PHE A 214 -10.75 20.11 -14.82
C PHE A 214 -11.01 21.42 -14.08
N GLN A 215 -10.19 21.82 -13.09
CA GLN A 215 -10.41 23.05 -12.31
C GLN A 215 -9.60 24.26 -12.81
N GLN A 216 -9.14 24.24 -14.07
CA GLN A 216 -8.45 25.38 -14.69
C GLN A 216 -9.42 26.55 -14.90
N GLN A 217 -9.36 27.57 -14.04
CA GLN A 217 -9.95 28.90 -14.31
C GLN A 217 -9.20 29.59 -15.46
N PRO A 218 -9.85 30.51 -16.21
CA PRO A 218 -9.20 31.21 -17.32
C PRO A 218 -8.06 32.09 -16.80
N LEU A 219 -6.84 31.75 -17.26
CA LEU A 219 -5.66 32.62 -17.44
C LEU A 219 -5.61 33.88 -16.56
N THR A 220 -5.40 33.70 -15.25
CA THR A 220 -4.65 34.67 -14.46
C THR A 220 -3.31 34.04 -14.08
N PRO A 221 -2.17 34.75 -14.25
CA PRO A 221 -0.83 34.19 -14.08
C PRO A 221 -0.43 34.09 -12.60
N LYS A 222 -1.27 33.47 -11.76
CA LYS A 222 -0.83 32.87 -10.50
C LYS A 222 -0.70 31.38 -10.70
N LYS A 223 0.51 31.01 -11.15
CA LYS A 223 1.10 29.66 -11.21
C LYS A 223 0.23 28.63 -11.91
N GLN A 224 0.34 28.62 -13.24
CA GLN A 224 0.23 27.42 -14.04
C GLN A 224 1.33 26.42 -13.57
N SER A 225 1.14 25.75 -12.44
CA SER A 225 1.96 24.59 -12.08
C SER A 225 1.28 23.38 -12.71
N ASP A 226 1.70 23.02 -13.92
CA ASP A 226 2.74 22.02 -14.17
C ASP A 226 2.11 20.62 -14.11
N SER A 227 2.55 19.72 -14.99
CA SER A 227 1.99 18.38 -15.24
C SER A 227 1.38 17.65 -14.01
N VAL A 228 0.48 16.68 -14.23
CA VAL A 228 -0.04 15.81 -13.14
C VAL A 228 1.09 15.23 -12.27
N LEU A 229 2.25 14.92 -12.87
CA LEU A 229 3.43 14.48 -12.13
C LEU A 229 3.95 15.54 -11.15
N THR A 230 4.05 16.80 -11.58
CA THR A 230 4.43 17.92 -10.71
C THR A 230 3.41 18.08 -9.59
N ALA A 231 2.12 18.05 -9.91
CA ALA A 231 1.08 18.16 -8.90
C ALA A 231 1.16 17.03 -7.86
N PHE A 232 1.65 15.84 -8.22
CA PHE A 232 1.85 14.74 -7.27
C PHE A 232 3.19 14.77 -6.53
N TRP A 233 4.11 15.66 -6.90
CA TRP A 233 5.39 15.80 -6.21
C TRP A 233 5.20 16.11 -4.73
N ALA A 234 5.99 15.49 -3.86
CA ALA A 234 5.78 15.54 -2.42
C ALA A 234 5.80 16.98 -1.84
N SER A 235 6.58 17.88 -2.44
CA SER A 235 6.61 19.30 -2.07
C SER A 235 5.28 20.03 -2.26
N GLU A 236 4.42 19.55 -3.16
CA GLU A 236 3.20 20.26 -3.52
C GLU A 236 2.00 19.91 -2.60
N TRP A 237 2.15 18.97 -1.67
CA TRP A 237 1.04 18.50 -0.83
C TRP A 237 0.79 19.31 0.44
N ASP A 238 1.66 20.27 0.80
CA ASP A 238 1.49 21.17 1.97
C ASP A 238 1.08 20.43 3.28
N LEU A 239 1.75 19.31 3.59
CA LEU A 239 1.44 18.40 4.72
C LEU A 239 2.04 18.82 6.09
#